data_AF-A0A1J5L078-F1
#
_entry.id   AF-A0A1J5L078-F1
#
_cell.length_a   1.000
_cell.length_b   1.000
_cell.length_c   1.000
_cell.angle_alpha   90.00
_cell.angle_beta   90.00
_cell.angle_gamma   90.00
#
_symmetry.space_group_name_H-M   'P 1'
#
loop_
_entity.id
_entity.type
_entity.pdbx_description
1 polymer ?
#
loop_
_entity_poly.entity_id
_entity_poly.type
_entity_poly.pdbx_seq_one_letter_code
_entity_poly.pdbx_strand_id
1 'polypeptide(L)'
;MLWLVSFLGIAAVGGAMFIDLDPESDEDGDSDTSADTGSTGPVASLDDLLGDGTGTGEDTGEDTGDDTGDSTGDGPEGEMIVGTDALDQISGGAFNDTISGLDGDDQINGYAGEDSLDGGSGDDALFGADGADTLTGGDGSDSLHGEDGADSLVGDAGEDALLGHFGADTLAGGAGSDTLHGGADDDVAAGGAGADAVHGNAGNDTLSGGGGQDALFGGTGDDVVNGADDGDVRDYVNGGDGNDTLIAGASDVVTGGAGADRILIGDWAAEGTIDLVDFDVNEDQLMLIYDPSQGAPQLDLEADPDAPGETILRLNGAEYLRLTGADNLSAEDIRLVGSDADELADLPLTAPL
;
A
#
# COMPACT_ATOMS: atom_id res chain seq x y z
N MET A 1 -35.61 -2.77 -30.18
CA MET A 1 -34.93 -2.50 -31.45
C MET A 1 -33.49 -2.20 -31.08
N LEU A 2 -32.60 -3.15 -31.36
CA LEU A 2 -31.14 -3.10 -31.37
C LEU A 2 -30.37 -2.52 -30.16
N TRP A 3 -29.54 -3.40 -29.57
CA TRP A 3 -28.48 -3.15 -28.60
C TRP A 3 -27.42 -2.15 -29.09
N LEU A 4 -26.85 -1.37 -28.18
CA LEU A 4 -25.41 -1.10 -28.10
C LEU A 4 -25.05 -0.63 -26.69
N VAL A 5 -24.32 -1.47 -25.95
CA VAL A 5 -23.64 -1.15 -24.70
C VAL A 5 -22.23 -0.70 -25.09
N SER A 6 -21.78 0.44 -24.58
CA SER A 6 -20.40 0.91 -24.75
C SER A 6 -19.69 0.77 -23.42
N PHE A 7 -18.90 -0.30 -23.28
CA PHE A 7 -17.82 -0.40 -22.30
C PHE A 7 -16.58 0.28 -22.90
N LEU A 8 -15.97 1.17 -22.13
CA LEU A 8 -14.67 1.82 -22.34
C LEU A 8 -14.14 2.00 -20.91
N GLY A 9 -13.03 1.47 -20.43
CA GLY A 9 -11.91 0.75 -21.03
C GLY A 9 -10.77 0.97 -20.04
N ILE A 10 -10.67 0.13 -19.01
CA ILE A 10 -9.54 0.12 -18.07
C ILE A 10 -8.34 -0.44 -18.83
N ALA A 11 -7.28 0.36 -18.90
CA ALA A 11 -6.05 0.02 -19.58
C ALA A 11 -5.25 -1.01 -18.78
N ALA A 12 -4.58 -1.88 -19.52
CA ALA A 12 -3.91 -3.08 -19.05
C ALA A 12 -2.57 -2.78 -18.36
N VAL A 13 -2.41 -3.39 -17.18
CA VAL A 13 -1.29 -4.26 -16.75
C VAL A 13 0.00 -4.10 -17.57
N GLY A 14 0.96 -3.36 -17.01
CA GLY A 14 2.37 -3.44 -17.37
C GLY A 14 2.99 -4.67 -16.73
N GLY A 15 3.12 -5.76 -17.49
CA GLY A 15 3.85 -6.94 -17.06
C GLY A 15 5.34 -6.63 -16.95
N ALA A 16 5.88 -6.66 -15.73
CA ALA A 16 7.32 -6.72 -15.50
C ALA A 16 7.86 -8.05 -16.05
N MET A 17 9.01 -7.93 -16.71
CA MET A 17 9.63 -8.92 -17.57
C MET A 17 10.47 -9.87 -16.70
N PHE A 18 9.96 -11.07 -16.42
CA PHE A 18 10.76 -12.14 -15.81
C PHE A 18 11.88 -12.57 -16.78
N ILE A 19 13.14 -12.31 -16.42
CA ILE A 19 14.31 -12.86 -17.10
C ILE A 19 14.59 -14.24 -16.49
N ASP A 20 14.22 -15.27 -17.24
CA ASP A 20 14.59 -16.67 -17.02
C ASP A 20 16.09 -16.84 -17.33
N LEU A 21 16.90 -17.06 -16.29
CA LEU A 21 18.32 -17.42 -16.42
C LEU A 21 18.45 -18.95 -16.40
N ASP A 22 18.31 -19.57 -17.56
CA ASP A 22 18.65 -21.00 -17.73
C ASP A 22 20.17 -21.15 -17.98
N PRO A 23 20.90 -21.94 -17.19
CA PRO A 23 22.35 -22.13 -17.36
C PRO A 23 22.63 -23.36 -18.23
N GLU A 24 22.78 -23.17 -19.54
CA GLU A 24 23.28 -24.24 -20.42
C GLU A 24 24.81 -24.22 -20.50
N SER A 25 25.37 -25.37 -20.15
CA SER A 25 26.77 -25.74 -20.17
C SER A 25 27.26 -26.13 -21.56
N ASP A 26 28.59 -26.13 -21.67
CA ASP A 26 29.43 -26.96 -22.57
C ASP A 26 29.99 -26.33 -23.87
N GLU A 27 31.30 -26.15 -23.78
CA GLU A 27 32.35 -26.69 -24.67
C GLU A 27 32.86 -25.89 -25.89
N ASP A 28 34.18 -25.68 -25.78
CA ASP A 28 35.23 -25.80 -26.79
C ASP A 28 35.50 -24.68 -27.81
N GLY A 29 36.73 -24.15 -27.73
CA GLY A 29 37.32 -23.32 -28.77
C GLY A 29 38.74 -22.85 -28.49
N ASP A 30 39.65 -23.77 -28.16
CA ASP A 30 41.10 -23.50 -28.14
C ASP A 30 41.60 -23.20 -29.56
N SER A 31 42.26 -22.05 -29.77
CA SER A 31 43.18 -21.86 -30.88
C SER A 31 44.27 -20.83 -30.56
N ASP A 32 45.37 -21.38 -30.08
CA ASP A 32 46.73 -20.85 -30.02
C ASP A 32 47.20 -20.26 -31.37
N THR A 33 47.65 -19.00 -31.38
CA THR A 33 48.68 -18.53 -32.33
C THR A 33 49.60 -17.49 -31.70
N SER A 34 50.80 -17.94 -31.33
CA SER A 34 51.98 -17.15 -30.98
C SER A 34 52.68 -16.51 -32.18
N ALA A 35 53.27 -15.31 -32.00
CA ALA A 35 54.65 -14.90 -32.37
C ALA A 35 54.75 -13.35 -32.46
N ASP A 36 55.50 -12.69 -31.57
CA ASP A 36 56.93 -12.29 -31.72
C ASP A 36 57.07 -10.88 -32.35
N THR A 37 57.56 -9.83 -31.66
CA THR A 37 58.99 -9.58 -31.38
C THR A 37 59.12 -8.34 -30.49
N GLY A 38 60.05 -8.40 -29.53
CA GLY A 38 60.37 -7.29 -28.63
C GLY A 38 61.19 -6.15 -29.26
N SER A 39 61.12 -4.97 -28.65
CA SER A 39 62.15 -3.94 -28.75
C SER A 39 62.30 -3.19 -27.43
N THR A 40 63.55 -3.03 -27.05
CA THR A 40 64.15 -2.55 -25.80
C THR A 40 64.15 -1.03 -25.64
N GLY A 41 63.98 -0.51 -24.42
CA GLY A 41 64.46 0.83 -24.05
C GLY A 41 63.76 1.49 -22.85
N PRO A 42 64.47 1.94 -21.78
CA PRO A 42 63.91 2.26 -20.45
C PRO A 42 63.69 3.78 -20.19
N VAL A 43 63.26 4.11 -18.95
CA VAL A 43 63.16 5.40 -18.20
C VAL A 43 61.71 5.89 -17.98
N ALA A 44 61.24 6.36 -16.82
CA ALA A 44 61.76 6.57 -15.46
C ALA A 44 60.58 6.54 -14.46
N SER A 45 60.92 6.34 -13.18
CA SER A 45 60.06 6.43 -11.99
C SER A 45 59.35 7.78 -11.83
N LEU A 46 58.10 7.76 -11.35
CA LEU A 46 57.44 8.92 -10.76
C LEU A 46 57.14 8.63 -9.29
N ASP A 47 58.18 8.79 -8.47
CA ASP A 47 58.11 8.82 -7.02
C ASP A 47 58.85 10.11 -6.63
N ASP A 48 58.14 11.26 -6.65
CA ASP A 48 58.48 12.49 -5.92
C ASP A 48 57.39 13.58 -6.12
N LEU A 49 56.40 13.63 -5.24
CA LEU A 49 55.81 14.92 -4.84
C LEU A 49 55.17 14.82 -3.44
N LEU A 50 56.00 14.53 -2.44
CA LEU A 50 55.68 14.90 -1.06
C LEU A 50 56.20 16.32 -0.81
N GLY A 51 55.33 17.30 -1.03
CA GLY A 51 55.54 18.69 -0.63
C GLY A 51 55.03 18.90 0.79
N ASP A 52 55.95 19.18 1.72
CA ASP A 52 55.64 19.67 3.07
C ASP A 52 54.97 21.06 2.99
N GLY A 53 53.93 21.24 3.78
CA GLY A 53 53.31 22.53 4.02
C GLY A 53 52.52 22.52 5.32
N THR A 54 53.18 22.75 6.44
CA THR A 54 52.50 23.09 7.70
C THR A 54 51.75 24.41 7.55
N GLY A 55 50.42 24.38 7.59
CA GLY A 55 49.56 25.55 7.63
C GLY A 55 48.29 25.24 8.41
N THR A 56 48.20 25.76 9.63
CA THR A 56 46.99 25.80 10.43
C THR A 56 45.99 26.75 9.79
N GLY A 57 44.88 26.23 9.28
CA GLY A 57 43.69 26.96 8.88
C GLY A 57 42.49 26.07 9.12
N GLU A 58 41.61 26.51 10.02
CA GLU A 58 40.25 26.00 10.11
C GLU A 58 39.59 26.26 8.75
N ASP A 59 39.20 25.19 8.06
CA ASP A 59 38.42 25.25 6.82
C ASP A 59 37.18 24.38 7.05
N THR A 60 36.08 25.02 7.38
CA THR A 60 34.72 24.45 7.41
C THR A 60 34.08 24.70 6.04
N GLY A 61 34.72 24.20 4.99
CA GLY A 61 34.27 24.33 3.62
C GLY A 61 33.76 22.99 3.10
N GLU A 62 32.49 22.99 2.70
CA GLU A 62 31.81 21.97 1.91
C GLU A 62 32.71 21.43 0.79
N ASP A 63 32.96 20.12 0.82
CA ASP A 63 33.43 19.37 -0.33
C ASP A 63 32.18 18.82 -1.05
N THR A 64 31.71 19.58 -2.05
CA THR A 64 30.58 19.21 -2.94
C THR A 64 31.13 18.51 -4.18
N GLY A 65 31.96 17.51 -3.98
CA GLY A 65 32.63 16.81 -5.05
C GLY A 65 32.27 15.34 -5.08
N ASP A 66 31.18 14.99 -5.75
CA ASP A 66 31.02 13.72 -6.50
C ASP A 66 31.59 12.49 -5.76
N ASP A 67 31.24 12.34 -4.48
CA ASP A 67 31.36 11.08 -3.78
C ASP A 67 30.05 10.37 -4.07
N THR A 68 30.09 9.38 -4.98
CA THR A 68 29.19 8.24 -4.83
C THR A 68 29.28 7.84 -3.36
N GLY A 69 28.21 8.01 -2.60
CA GLY A 69 28.10 7.74 -1.16
C GLY A 69 28.32 6.28 -0.78
N ASP A 70 29.44 5.70 -1.20
CA ASP A 70 30.00 4.44 -0.75
C ASP A 70 30.57 4.67 0.65
N SER A 71 29.67 4.89 1.61
CA SER A 71 29.92 4.53 3.00
C SER A 71 29.89 3.01 3.08
N THR A 72 30.97 2.34 2.68
CA THR A 72 31.21 0.96 3.12
C THR A 72 31.72 1.00 4.56
N GLY A 73 30.82 1.33 5.48
CA GLY A 73 31.03 1.29 6.92
C GLY A 73 30.97 -0.14 7.45
N ASP A 74 31.89 -1.02 7.02
CA ASP A 74 32.03 -2.42 7.49
C ASP A 74 32.53 -2.51 8.96
N GLY A 75 31.86 -1.78 9.86
CA GLY A 75 31.94 -1.83 11.30
C GLY A 75 30.97 -2.89 11.85
N PRO A 76 31.20 -3.39 13.08
CA PRO A 76 30.35 -4.43 13.68
C PRO A 76 29.05 -3.89 14.31
N GLU A 77 28.64 -2.68 13.95
CA GLU A 77 27.50 -1.93 14.51
C GLU A 77 26.77 -1.24 13.36
N GLY A 78 25.49 -0.94 13.56
CA GLY A 78 24.69 -0.19 12.59
C GLY A 78 25.27 1.18 12.23
N GLU A 79 25.11 1.55 10.98
CA GLU A 79 25.55 2.79 10.37
C GLU A 79 24.54 3.93 10.60
N MET A 80 25.05 5.16 10.63
CA MET A 80 24.24 6.36 10.55
C MET A 80 24.71 7.14 9.33
N ILE A 81 23.92 7.08 8.26
CA ILE A 81 24.25 7.66 6.96
C ILE A 81 23.31 8.82 6.69
N VAL A 82 23.86 9.93 6.20
CA VAL A 82 23.09 11.09 5.76
C VAL A 82 23.61 11.45 4.37
N GLY A 83 22.70 11.52 3.40
CA GLY A 83 22.93 11.94 2.04
C GLY A 83 23.16 13.46 1.92
N THR A 84 22.84 13.97 0.76
CA THR A 84 23.01 15.35 0.32
C THR A 84 21.70 15.87 -0.26
N ASP A 85 21.64 17.17 -0.59
CA ASP A 85 20.46 17.75 -1.24
C ASP A 85 20.39 17.41 -2.77
N ALA A 86 21.02 16.33 -3.21
CA ALA A 86 21.07 15.88 -4.59
C ALA A 86 20.92 14.37 -4.66
N LEU A 87 20.54 13.83 -5.83
CA LEU A 87 20.40 12.39 -6.03
C LEU A 87 21.57 11.59 -5.47
N ASP A 88 21.24 10.72 -4.52
CA ASP A 88 22.14 9.82 -3.84
C ASP A 88 21.82 8.35 -4.14
N GLN A 89 22.86 7.53 -4.06
CA GLN A 89 22.75 6.06 -4.03
C GLN A 89 23.38 5.61 -2.73
N ILE A 90 22.56 5.22 -1.77
CA ILE A 90 22.96 4.89 -0.42
C ILE A 90 22.71 3.41 -0.15
N SER A 91 23.65 2.79 0.54
CA SER A 91 23.59 1.39 0.92
C SER A 91 23.98 1.27 2.38
N GLY A 92 23.12 0.64 3.17
CA GLY A 92 23.43 0.13 4.49
C GLY A 92 24.25 -1.16 4.41
N GLY A 93 24.16 -1.95 5.47
CA GLY A 93 24.96 -3.14 5.72
C GLY A 93 24.14 -4.29 6.28
N ALA A 94 24.77 -5.10 7.13
CA ALA A 94 24.15 -6.31 7.69
C ALA A 94 23.63 -6.11 9.13
N PHE A 95 23.48 -4.85 9.55
CA PHE A 95 23.08 -4.46 10.89
C PHE A 95 22.04 -3.35 10.79
N ASN A 96 21.34 -3.09 11.89
CA ASN A 96 20.32 -2.06 12.00
C ASN A 96 20.87 -0.66 11.72
N ASP A 97 20.61 -0.13 10.53
CA ASP A 97 21.11 1.13 10.05
C ASP A 97 20.09 2.26 10.22
N THR A 98 20.56 3.49 10.16
CA THR A 98 19.72 4.70 10.08
C THR A 98 20.22 5.56 8.94
N ILE A 99 19.40 5.70 7.90
CA ILE A 99 19.77 6.34 6.63
C ILE A 99 18.77 7.44 6.30
N SER A 100 19.27 8.62 5.92
CA SER A 100 18.46 9.77 5.49
C SER A 100 18.98 10.32 4.15
N GLY A 101 18.11 10.41 3.14
CA GLY A 101 18.42 10.93 1.79
C GLY A 101 18.57 12.44 1.77
N LEU A 102 17.60 13.16 2.35
CA LEU A 102 17.44 14.63 2.40
C LEU A 102 16.60 15.17 1.24
N ASP A 103 17.17 16.01 0.36
CA ASP A 103 16.47 16.46 -0.86
C ASP A 103 17.09 15.70 -2.04
N GLY A 104 16.33 15.34 -3.06
CA GLY A 104 16.87 14.59 -4.20
C GLY A 104 15.92 13.47 -4.59
N ASP A 105 16.19 12.85 -5.73
CA ASP A 105 15.47 11.62 -6.10
C ASP A 105 16.41 10.46 -5.73
N ASP A 106 16.34 9.97 -4.50
CA ASP A 106 17.35 9.11 -3.89
C ASP A 106 17.03 7.62 -4.05
N GLN A 107 18.08 6.80 -4.00
CA GLN A 107 17.95 5.35 -3.92
C GLN A 107 18.64 4.83 -2.67
N ILE A 108 17.88 4.22 -1.76
CA ILE A 108 18.35 3.78 -0.46
C ILE A 108 18.06 2.28 -0.27
N ASN A 109 19.06 1.50 0.12
CA ASN A 109 18.93 0.08 0.42
C ASN A 109 19.46 -0.23 1.83
N GLY A 110 18.62 -0.76 2.73
CA GLY A 110 18.98 -1.14 4.11
C GLY A 110 19.78 -2.44 4.20
N TYR A 111 19.47 -3.40 3.31
CA TYR A 111 19.99 -4.76 3.26
C TYR A 111 19.50 -5.68 4.37
N ALA A 112 20.24 -5.87 5.45
CA ALA A 112 19.83 -6.81 6.47
C ALA A 112 19.94 -6.15 7.82
N GLY A 113 18.90 -6.21 8.64
CA GLY A 113 18.90 -5.42 9.85
C GLY A 113 17.51 -5.24 10.41
N GLU A 114 17.34 -4.19 11.18
CA GLU A 114 16.02 -3.58 11.39
C GLU A 114 16.34 -2.11 11.15
N ASP A 115 16.13 -1.68 9.91
CA ASP A 115 16.69 -0.46 9.36
C ASP A 115 15.66 0.67 9.44
N SER A 116 16.16 1.89 9.54
CA SER A 116 15.35 3.11 9.47
C SER A 116 15.79 3.93 8.28
N LEU A 117 14.95 3.98 7.25
CA LEU A 117 15.19 4.67 5.99
C LEU A 117 14.24 5.86 5.84
N ASP A 118 14.78 7.02 5.51
CA ASP A 118 14.05 8.28 5.31
C ASP A 118 14.51 8.89 3.98
N GLY A 119 13.62 8.95 2.98
CA GLY A 119 13.91 9.52 1.66
C GLY A 119 14.07 11.03 1.75
N GLY A 120 13.01 11.71 2.18
CA GLY A 120 12.99 13.12 2.49
C GLY A 120 12.14 13.91 1.50
N SER A 121 12.75 14.62 0.56
CA SER A 121 12.04 15.38 -0.47
C SER A 121 12.53 15.02 -1.86
N GLY A 122 11.62 14.77 -2.79
CA GLY A 122 11.91 14.32 -4.16
C GLY A 122 11.35 12.92 -4.37
N ASP A 123 11.53 12.35 -5.56
CA ASP A 123 10.92 11.05 -5.87
C ASP A 123 11.90 9.91 -5.51
N ASP A 124 11.71 9.29 -4.34
CA ASP A 124 12.67 8.37 -3.73
C ASP A 124 12.34 6.88 -3.96
N ALA A 125 13.37 6.02 -3.88
CA ALA A 125 13.24 4.57 -3.93
C ALA A 125 13.93 3.90 -2.73
N LEU A 126 13.15 3.35 -1.81
CA LEU A 126 13.60 2.77 -0.55
C LEU A 126 13.37 1.25 -0.53
N PHE A 127 14.39 0.49 -0.13
CA PHE A 127 14.35 -0.97 0.00
C PHE A 127 14.83 -1.40 1.40
N GLY A 128 13.95 -1.98 2.20
CA GLY A 128 14.26 -2.53 3.54
C GLY A 128 15.11 -3.80 3.44
N ALA A 129 14.61 -4.76 2.66
CA ALA A 129 15.20 -6.08 2.43
C ALA A 129 14.95 -7.06 3.60
N ASP A 130 15.98 -7.55 4.29
CA ASP A 130 15.80 -8.56 5.34
C ASP A 130 15.64 -7.88 6.71
N GLY A 131 14.50 -8.11 7.38
CA GLY A 131 14.26 -7.74 8.77
C GLY A 131 13.10 -6.78 8.94
N ALA A 132 12.90 -6.26 10.16
CA ALA A 132 11.73 -5.45 10.46
C ALA A 132 12.08 -3.96 10.33
N ASP A 133 11.76 -3.40 9.17
CA ASP A 133 12.26 -2.10 8.73
C ASP A 133 11.22 -0.99 8.89
N THR A 134 11.70 0.25 8.95
CA THR A 134 10.87 1.46 8.93
C THR A 134 11.30 2.34 7.77
N LEU A 135 10.40 2.54 6.81
CA LEU A 135 10.62 3.32 5.60
C LEU A 135 9.68 4.53 5.58
N THR A 136 10.23 5.73 5.40
CA THR A 136 9.50 6.98 5.16
C THR A 136 9.90 7.55 3.81
N GLY A 137 8.94 7.74 2.91
CA GLY A 137 9.16 8.38 1.60
C GLY A 137 9.39 9.89 1.78
N GLY A 138 8.33 10.60 2.16
CA GLY A 138 8.38 12.02 2.51
C GLY A 138 7.57 12.87 1.54
N ASP A 139 8.14 13.98 1.07
CA ASP A 139 7.50 14.82 0.04
C ASP A 139 7.93 14.31 -1.35
N GLY A 140 7.05 13.73 -2.16
CA GLY A 140 7.48 13.13 -3.42
C GLY A 140 6.55 12.06 -3.93
N SER A 141 6.82 11.50 -5.10
CA SER A 141 6.17 10.25 -5.53
C SER A 141 7.14 9.10 -5.32
N ASP A 142 7.00 8.42 -4.19
CA ASP A 142 8.01 7.51 -3.66
C ASP A 142 7.68 6.03 -3.95
N SER A 143 8.71 5.19 -3.95
CA SER A 143 8.61 3.74 -4.09
C SER A 143 9.24 3.05 -2.89
N LEU A 144 8.42 2.48 -2.01
CA LEU A 144 8.86 1.83 -0.77
C LEU A 144 8.63 0.31 -0.85
N HIS A 145 9.67 -0.46 -0.56
CA HIS A 145 9.66 -1.92 -0.54
C HIS A 145 10.15 -2.43 0.82
N GLY A 146 9.26 -3.07 1.59
CA GLY A 146 9.60 -3.74 2.87
C GLY A 146 10.46 -4.98 2.64
N GLU A 147 9.94 -5.92 1.84
CA GLU A 147 10.53 -7.23 1.50
C GLU A 147 10.33 -8.30 2.59
N ASP A 148 11.37 -8.85 3.21
CA ASP A 148 11.26 -9.96 4.17
C ASP A 148 11.20 -9.40 5.59
N GLY A 149 10.02 -9.22 6.19
CA GLY A 149 9.99 -8.37 7.37
C GLY A 149 8.75 -8.39 8.21
N ALA A 150 8.55 -7.31 8.94
CA ALA A 150 7.30 -6.92 9.56
C ALA A 150 7.41 -5.42 9.66
N ASP A 151 7.12 -4.78 8.54
CA ASP A 151 7.67 -3.48 8.17
C ASP A 151 6.67 -2.36 8.39
N SER A 152 7.18 -1.16 8.54
CA SER A 152 6.39 0.06 8.63
C SER A 152 6.74 0.98 7.47
N LEU A 153 5.84 1.11 6.51
CA LEU A 153 6.00 1.94 5.31
C LEU A 153 5.07 3.15 5.37
N VAL A 154 5.62 4.35 5.19
CA VAL A 154 4.87 5.61 5.16
C VAL A 154 5.27 6.41 3.92
N GLY A 155 4.32 6.66 3.01
CA GLY A 155 4.55 7.47 1.80
C GLY A 155 4.62 8.97 2.10
N ASP A 156 3.76 9.45 3.01
CA ASP A 156 3.57 10.86 3.36
C ASP A 156 2.87 11.68 2.27
N ALA A 157 3.56 12.36 1.37
CA ALA A 157 2.95 13.33 0.47
C ALA A 157 3.36 13.16 -1.00
N GLY A 158 2.51 12.50 -1.78
CA GLY A 158 2.49 12.52 -3.23
C GLY A 158 1.83 11.25 -3.76
N GLU A 159 2.18 10.80 -4.96
CA GLU A 159 1.58 9.57 -5.51
C GLU A 159 2.54 8.40 -5.23
N ASP A 160 2.32 7.70 -4.12
CA ASP A 160 3.28 6.74 -3.59
C ASP A 160 2.95 5.29 -3.94
N ALA A 161 3.98 4.45 -4.05
CA ALA A 161 3.87 3.01 -4.23
C ALA A 161 4.52 2.27 -3.05
N LEU A 162 3.70 1.62 -2.23
CA LEU A 162 4.14 0.89 -1.04
C LEU A 162 3.90 -0.61 -1.24
N LEU A 163 4.95 -1.42 -1.03
CA LEU A 163 4.90 -2.87 -1.12
C LEU A 163 5.48 -3.49 0.16
N GLY A 164 4.64 -4.14 0.98
CA GLY A 164 5.07 -4.82 2.21
C GLY A 164 5.87 -6.09 1.91
N HIS A 165 5.32 -6.94 1.03
CA HIS A 165 5.84 -8.24 0.60
C HIS A 165 5.59 -9.38 1.59
N PHE A 166 6.52 -9.74 2.47
CA PHE A 166 6.38 -10.88 3.39
C PHE A 166 6.40 -10.39 4.83
N GLY A 167 5.43 -10.86 5.60
CA GLY A 167 5.33 -10.55 7.02
C GLY A 167 4.14 -9.67 7.32
N ALA A 168 3.94 -9.38 8.60
CA ALA A 168 2.79 -8.59 9.03
C ALA A 168 3.16 -7.10 8.98
N ASP A 169 2.80 -6.44 7.88
CA ASP A 169 3.25 -5.10 7.56
C ASP A 169 2.22 -4.02 7.94
N THR A 170 2.70 -2.79 8.10
CA THR A 170 1.87 -1.60 8.28
C THR A 170 2.20 -0.57 7.21
N LEU A 171 1.22 -0.25 6.36
CA LEU A 171 1.36 0.67 5.23
C LEU A 171 0.45 1.89 5.42
N ALA A 172 0.99 3.08 5.21
CA ALA A 172 0.23 4.33 5.16
C ALA A 172 0.64 5.14 3.92
N GLY A 173 -0.28 5.32 2.96
CA GLY A 173 -0.03 6.11 1.74
C GLY A 173 0.19 7.58 2.09
N GLY A 174 -0.82 8.18 2.73
CA GLY A 174 -0.71 9.54 3.23
C GLY A 174 -1.58 10.49 2.41
N ALA A 175 -0.99 11.41 1.67
CA ALA A 175 -1.71 12.36 0.85
C ALA A 175 -1.33 12.24 -0.62
N GLY A 176 -2.26 11.80 -1.45
CA GLY A 176 -2.12 11.82 -2.90
C GLY A 176 -2.96 10.74 -3.56
N SER A 177 -2.39 9.88 -4.37
CA SER A 177 -3.17 8.81 -5.01
C SER A 177 -2.29 7.60 -5.06
N ASP A 178 -2.40 6.81 -4.00
CA ASP A 178 -1.37 5.89 -3.59
C ASP A 178 -1.73 4.46 -4.02
N THR A 179 -0.71 3.64 -4.22
CA THR A 179 -0.88 2.21 -4.49
C THR A 179 -0.19 1.40 -3.40
N LEU A 180 -0.99 0.69 -2.61
CA LEU A 180 -0.53 -0.10 -1.47
C LEU A 180 -0.77 -1.59 -1.76
N HIS A 181 0.24 -2.42 -1.52
CA HIS A 181 0.14 -3.87 -1.48
C HIS A 181 0.73 -4.38 -0.16
N GLY A 182 -0.10 -4.98 0.70
CA GLY A 182 0.36 -5.64 1.93
C GLY A 182 1.28 -6.80 1.59
N GLY A 183 0.72 -7.87 1.00
CA GLY A 183 1.50 -8.97 0.45
C GLY A 183 1.09 -10.30 1.03
N ALA A 184 1.95 -10.92 1.82
CA ALA A 184 1.67 -12.18 2.48
C ALA A 184 1.71 -12.00 3.99
N ASP A 185 0.85 -12.73 4.70
CA ASP A 185 0.57 -12.60 6.13
C ASP A 185 -0.40 -11.46 6.44
N ASP A 186 -0.75 -11.25 7.72
CA ASP A 186 -1.86 -10.37 8.10
C ASP A 186 -1.39 -8.89 8.16
N ASP A 187 -1.85 -8.08 7.21
CA ASP A 187 -1.39 -6.70 7.01
C ASP A 187 -2.37 -5.62 7.49
N VAL A 188 -1.85 -4.42 7.73
CA VAL A 188 -2.64 -3.20 7.98
C VAL A 188 -2.28 -2.13 6.96
N ALA A 189 -3.23 -1.72 6.13
CA ALA A 189 -2.99 -0.72 5.08
C ALA A 189 -4.03 0.40 5.07
N ALA A 190 -3.57 1.65 5.03
CA ALA A 190 -4.41 2.83 4.93
C ALA A 190 -3.99 3.71 3.74
N GLY A 191 -4.89 3.94 2.79
CA GLY A 191 -4.65 4.82 1.63
C GLY A 191 -4.37 6.25 2.08
N GLY A 192 -5.33 6.85 2.78
CA GLY A 192 -5.17 8.17 3.38
C GLY A 192 -6.05 9.19 2.68
N ALA A 193 -5.47 10.19 2.03
CA ALA A 193 -6.21 11.24 1.35
C ALA A 193 -5.93 11.21 -0.15
N GLY A 194 -6.93 10.83 -0.92
CA GLY A 194 -7.08 11.03 -2.34
C GLY A 194 -7.68 9.78 -2.98
N ALA A 195 -7.19 9.34 -4.14
CA ALA A 195 -7.81 8.21 -4.83
C ALA A 195 -6.85 7.03 -4.81
N ASP A 196 -7.05 6.14 -3.85
CA ASP A 196 -6.06 5.13 -3.49
C ASP A 196 -6.44 3.74 -3.99
N ALA A 197 -5.45 2.91 -4.26
CA ALA A 197 -5.60 1.51 -4.61
C ALA A 197 -4.91 0.64 -3.56
N VAL A 198 -5.69 0.03 -2.68
CA VAL A 198 -5.18 -0.75 -1.54
C VAL A 198 -5.51 -2.23 -1.73
N HIS A 199 -4.48 -3.07 -1.70
CA HIS A 199 -4.60 -4.53 -1.81
C HIS A 199 -3.98 -5.20 -0.58
N GLY A 200 -4.76 -5.96 0.17
CA GLY A 200 -4.25 -6.82 1.25
C GLY A 200 -3.41 -7.97 0.68
N ASN A 201 -3.97 -8.65 -0.32
CA ASN A 201 -3.43 -9.83 -1.00
C ASN A 201 -3.68 -11.13 -0.23
N ALA A 202 -2.73 -11.65 0.56
CA ALA A 202 -2.88 -12.94 1.19
C ALA A 202 -2.66 -12.87 2.69
N GLY A 203 -3.72 -12.96 3.48
CA GLY A 203 -3.66 -12.65 4.90
C GLY A 203 -5.05 -12.39 5.42
N ASN A 204 -5.18 -12.16 6.72
CA ASN A 204 -6.39 -11.56 7.27
C ASN A 204 -6.10 -10.07 7.46
N ASP A 205 -6.38 -9.30 6.42
CA ASP A 205 -5.89 -7.94 6.29
C ASP A 205 -6.88 -6.93 6.86
N THR A 206 -6.37 -5.78 7.32
CA THR A 206 -7.20 -4.64 7.73
C THR A 206 -6.91 -3.44 6.83
N LEU A 207 -7.88 -3.08 5.99
CA LEU A 207 -7.73 -2.06 4.96
C LEU A 207 -8.66 -0.87 5.20
N SER A 208 -8.17 0.34 4.93
CA SER A 208 -8.95 1.58 4.94
C SER A 208 -8.57 2.44 3.73
N GLY A 209 -9.58 2.95 3.01
CA GLY A 209 -9.35 3.89 1.90
C GLY A 209 -9.00 5.28 2.40
N GLY A 210 -9.78 5.77 3.36
CA GLY A 210 -9.63 7.13 3.86
C GLY A 210 -10.54 8.08 3.09
N GLY A 211 -9.98 9.11 2.45
CA GLY A 211 -10.74 10.16 1.82
C GLY A 211 -10.52 10.27 0.33
N GLY A 212 -11.57 10.08 -0.47
CA GLY A 212 -11.59 10.23 -1.92
C GLY A 212 -12.13 8.97 -2.56
N GLN A 213 -11.75 8.67 -3.80
CA GLN A 213 -12.35 7.53 -4.52
C GLN A 213 -11.38 6.36 -4.49
N ASP A 214 -11.68 5.39 -3.64
CA ASP A 214 -10.75 4.32 -3.33
C ASP A 214 -11.18 3.00 -3.97
N ALA A 215 -10.18 2.15 -4.21
CA ALA A 215 -10.36 0.78 -4.65
C ALA A 215 -9.65 -0.16 -3.65
N LEU A 216 -10.44 -0.87 -2.86
CA LEU A 216 -9.99 -1.70 -1.76
C LEU A 216 -10.26 -3.17 -2.08
N PHE A 217 -9.22 -4.00 -1.97
CA PHE A 217 -9.26 -5.43 -2.25
C PHE A 217 -8.61 -6.20 -1.10
N GLY A 218 -9.39 -6.95 -0.32
CA GLY A 218 -8.88 -7.83 0.74
C GLY A 218 -7.96 -8.90 0.16
N GLY A 219 -8.51 -9.75 -0.70
CA GLY A 219 -7.74 -10.76 -1.43
C GLY A 219 -8.11 -12.15 -0.98
N THR A 220 -7.21 -12.86 -0.31
CA THR A 220 -7.48 -14.19 0.25
C THR A 220 -7.26 -14.19 1.76
N GLY A 221 -8.21 -14.73 2.51
CA GLY A 221 -8.21 -14.75 3.97
C GLY A 221 -9.46 -14.06 4.51
N ASP A 222 -9.62 -13.93 5.82
CA ASP A 222 -10.80 -13.29 6.40
C ASP A 222 -10.48 -11.80 6.66
N ASP A 223 -10.87 -10.92 5.74
CA ASP A 223 -10.42 -9.52 5.72
C ASP A 223 -11.39 -8.55 6.41
N VAL A 224 -10.87 -7.39 6.82
CA VAL A 224 -11.66 -6.23 7.28
C VAL A 224 -11.37 -5.05 6.37
N VAL A 225 -12.36 -4.64 5.57
CA VAL A 225 -12.19 -3.59 4.56
C VAL A 225 -13.13 -2.43 4.84
N ASN A 226 -12.57 -1.22 4.98
CA ASN A 226 -13.32 -0.01 5.30
C ASN A 226 -13.25 1.05 4.19
N GLY A 227 -14.36 1.21 3.47
CA GLY A 227 -14.61 2.30 2.50
C GLY A 227 -15.57 3.37 3.03
N ALA A 228 -15.85 3.39 4.34
CA ALA A 228 -16.83 4.31 4.91
C ALA A 228 -16.25 5.66 5.38
N ASP A 229 -14.95 5.87 5.23
CA ASP A 229 -14.20 6.90 5.96
C ASP A 229 -14.47 8.34 5.49
N ASP A 230 -15.05 8.52 4.30
CA ASP A 230 -15.39 9.83 3.75
C ASP A 230 -16.88 10.10 3.51
N GLY A 231 -17.71 9.08 3.75
CA GLY A 231 -19.16 9.16 3.91
C GLY A 231 -20.02 9.29 2.64
N ASP A 232 -19.50 9.73 1.48
CA ASP A 232 -20.30 9.88 0.24
C ASP A 232 -19.47 9.86 -1.06
N VAL A 233 -18.16 9.63 -1.02
CA VAL A 233 -17.45 9.32 -2.26
C VAL A 233 -17.67 7.85 -2.57
N ARG A 234 -17.76 7.55 -3.86
CA ARG A 234 -18.02 6.18 -4.31
C ARG A 234 -16.73 5.40 -4.30
N ASP A 235 -16.65 4.44 -3.40
CA ASP A 235 -15.56 3.47 -3.35
C ASP A 235 -15.92 2.15 -4.01
N TYR A 236 -14.87 1.39 -4.34
CA TYR A 236 -14.98 -0.01 -4.72
C TYR A 236 -14.40 -0.86 -3.58
N VAL A 237 -15.28 -1.58 -2.90
CA VAL A 237 -14.93 -2.41 -1.73
C VAL A 237 -15.12 -3.88 -2.10
N ASN A 238 -14.04 -4.66 -2.04
CA ASN A 238 -14.05 -6.09 -2.38
C ASN A 238 -13.34 -6.90 -1.29
N GLY A 239 -14.05 -7.85 -0.68
CA GLY A 239 -13.49 -8.78 0.30
C GLY A 239 -12.56 -9.79 -0.38
N GLY A 240 -13.11 -10.65 -1.22
CA GLY A 240 -12.33 -11.60 -2.01
C GLY A 240 -12.67 -13.04 -1.63
N ASP A 241 -11.68 -13.89 -1.44
CA ASP A 241 -11.88 -15.27 -0.96
C ASP A 241 -11.74 -15.28 0.56
N GLY A 242 -12.82 -15.49 1.33
CA GLY A 242 -12.77 -15.20 2.76
C GLY A 242 -14.13 -15.21 3.44
N ASN A 243 -14.16 -15.04 4.76
CA ASN A 243 -15.36 -14.55 5.42
C ASN A 243 -15.08 -13.12 5.87
N ASP A 244 -15.41 -12.18 5.00
CA ASP A 244 -14.92 -10.83 5.10
C ASP A 244 -15.87 -9.95 5.90
N THR A 245 -15.35 -8.85 6.44
CA THR A 245 -16.12 -7.78 7.08
C THR A 245 -15.92 -6.48 6.31
N LEU A 246 -16.93 -6.08 5.56
CA LEU A 246 -16.91 -4.91 4.68
C LEU A 246 -17.71 -3.77 5.33
N ILE A 247 -17.04 -2.66 5.64
CA ILE A 247 -17.65 -1.46 6.20
C ILE A 247 -17.88 -0.49 5.04
N ALA A 248 -19.15 -0.29 4.68
CA ALA A 248 -19.53 0.46 3.49
C ALA A 248 -20.02 1.87 3.85
N GLY A 249 -19.54 2.85 3.08
CA GLY A 249 -20.05 4.21 3.00
C GLY A 249 -21.32 4.31 2.16
N ALA A 250 -21.90 5.50 2.11
CA ALA A 250 -22.99 5.76 1.19
C ALA A 250 -22.43 5.89 -0.23
N SER A 251 -23.08 5.23 -1.20
CA SER A 251 -22.72 5.27 -2.64
C SER A 251 -21.68 4.23 -3.11
N ASP A 252 -21.18 3.39 -2.21
CA ASP A 252 -20.18 2.36 -2.52
C ASP A 252 -20.68 1.25 -3.43
N VAL A 253 -19.73 0.64 -4.13
CA VAL A 253 -19.89 -0.64 -4.80
C VAL A 253 -19.23 -1.71 -3.95
N VAL A 254 -20.02 -2.64 -3.42
CA VAL A 254 -19.54 -3.65 -2.47
C VAL A 254 -19.67 -5.04 -3.08
N THR A 255 -18.58 -5.78 -3.05
CA THR A 255 -18.48 -7.19 -3.48
C THR A 255 -17.97 -8.00 -2.29
N GLY A 256 -18.77 -8.94 -1.77
CA GLY A 256 -18.33 -9.85 -0.71
C GLY A 256 -17.23 -10.77 -1.23
N GLY A 257 -17.54 -11.44 -2.33
CA GLY A 257 -16.68 -12.45 -2.93
C GLY A 257 -17.15 -13.85 -2.59
N ALA A 258 -16.22 -14.71 -2.17
CA ALA A 258 -16.48 -16.11 -1.88
C ALA A 258 -16.33 -16.39 -0.38
N GLY A 259 -17.40 -16.89 0.23
CA GLY A 259 -17.46 -17.23 1.65
C GLY A 259 -18.52 -16.37 2.33
N ALA A 260 -18.62 -16.47 3.66
CA ALA A 260 -19.76 -15.91 4.39
C ALA A 260 -19.46 -14.50 4.90
N ASP A 261 -19.85 -13.49 4.11
CA ASP A 261 -19.39 -12.12 4.34
C ASP A 261 -20.35 -11.31 5.22
N ARG A 262 -19.80 -10.29 5.87
CA ARG A 262 -20.52 -9.35 6.73
C ARG A 262 -20.39 -7.96 6.14
N ILE A 263 -21.49 -7.42 5.63
CA ILE A 263 -21.52 -6.05 5.13
C ILE A 263 -22.15 -5.16 6.21
N LEU A 264 -21.39 -4.21 6.71
CA LEU A 264 -21.77 -3.27 7.77
C LEU A 264 -22.08 -1.91 7.16
N ILE A 265 -23.27 -1.40 7.49
CA ILE A 265 -23.72 -0.06 7.12
C ILE A 265 -24.14 0.65 8.41
N GLY A 266 -23.55 1.80 8.71
CA GLY A 266 -23.89 2.61 9.87
C GLY A 266 -24.46 3.99 9.51
N ASP A 267 -24.67 4.82 10.52
CA ASP A 267 -25.26 6.17 10.39
C ASP A 267 -24.29 7.19 9.75
N TRP A 268 -23.04 6.77 9.50
CA TRP A 268 -22.09 7.49 8.66
C TRP A 268 -22.47 7.45 7.18
N ALA A 269 -23.33 6.52 6.76
CA ALA A 269 -23.85 6.50 5.41
C ALA A 269 -24.76 7.73 5.22
N ALA A 270 -24.28 8.71 4.43
CA ALA A 270 -25.11 9.79 3.93
C ALA A 270 -26.30 9.26 3.07
N GLU A 271 -27.18 10.16 2.62
CA GLU A 271 -28.22 9.78 1.66
C GLU A 271 -27.57 9.29 0.35
N GLY A 272 -27.61 7.98 0.08
CA GLY A 272 -26.98 7.40 -1.11
C GLY A 272 -27.58 6.07 -1.55
N THR A 273 -26.89 5.39 -2.47
CA THR A 273 -27.26 4.05 -2.96
C THR A 273 -26.04 3.14 -2.93
N ILE A 274 -26.08 2.08 -2.12
CA ILE A 274 -25.03 1.06 -2.12
C ILE A 274 -25.35 0.02 -3.18
N ASP A 275 -24.36 -0.29 -4.02
CA ASP A 275 -24.44 -1.27 -5.07
C ASP A 275 -23.86 -2.61 -4.59
N LEU A 276 -24.72 -3.55 -4.16
CA LEU A 276 -24.30 -4.90 -3.75
C LEU A 276 -24.14 -5.78 -4.99
N VAL A 277 -22.92 -6.22 -5.30
CA VAL A 277 -22.63 -6.85 -6.60
C VAL A 277 -22.98 -8.35 -6.62
N ASP A 278 -22.66 -9.07 -5.55
CA ASP A 278 -22.72 -10.53 -5.48
C ASP A 278 -23.39 -11.10 -4.22
N PHE A 279 -23.99 -10.23 -3.41
CA PHE A 279 -24.63 -10.60 -2.14
C PHE A 279 -25.61 -11.78 -2.27
N ASP A 280 -25.36 -12.86 -1.52
CA ASP A 280 -26.25 -14.02 -1.37
C ASP A 280 -26.81 -14.09 0.06
N VAL A 281 -28.11 -13.86 0.22
CA VAL A 281 -28.85 -13.96 1.49
C VAL A 281 -28.69 -15.29 2.25
N ASN A 282 -28.23 -16.36 1.59
CA ASN A 282 -28.03 -17.67 2.23
C ASN A 282 -26.61 -17.87 2.77
N GLU A 283 -25.68 -16.99 2.38
CA GLU A 283 -24.25 -17.06 2.68
C GLU A 283 -23.83 -15.81 3.48
N ASP A 284 -24.24 -14.63 3.02
CA ASP A 284 -23.82 -13.34 3.55
C ASP A 284 -24.80 -12.75 4.57
N GLN A 285 -24.32 -11.77 5.33
CA GLN A 285 -25.09 -11.02 6.31
C GLN A 285 -24.96 -9.52 6.08
N LEU A 286 -26.10 -8.86 5.87
CA LEU A 286 -26.18 -7.40 5.93
C LEU A 286 -26.48 -6.95 7.36
N MET A 287 -25.64 -6.07 7.89
CA MET A 287 -25.71 -5.54 9.25
C MET A 287 -25.96 -4.03 9.19
N LEU A 288 -26.98 -3.55 9.90
CA LEU A 288 -27.22 -2.13 10.08
C LEU A 288 -26.89 -1.71 11.50
N ILE A 289 -25.97 -0.76 11.62
CA ILE A 289 -25.54 -0.20 12.89
C ILE A 289 -26.46 0.95 13.27
N TYR A 290 -26.96 0.96 14.50
CA TYR A 290 -27.85 2.01 15.01
C TYR A 290 -27.43 2.49 16.40
N ASP A 291 -27.77 3.73 16.74
CA ASP A 291 -27.59 4.27 18.10
C ASP A 291 -28.59 3.62 19.08
N PRO A 292 -28.12 2.80 20.05
CA PRO A 292 -28.98 2.13 21.02
C PRO A 292 -29.70 3.09 21.96
N SER A 293 -29.22 4.34 22.11
CA SER A 293 -29.83 5.36 22.96
C SER A 293 -31.21 5.82 22.45
N GLN A 294 -31.47 5.68 21.14
CA GLN A 294 -32.77 5.95 20.51
C GLN A 294 -33.71 4.74 20.51
N GLY A 295 -33.22 3.58 20.95
CA GLY A 295 -33.91 2.30 20.87
C GLY A 295 -33.84 1.68 19.47
N ALA A 296 -33.99 0.35 19.41
CA ALA A 296 -33.92 -0.38 18.16
C ALA A 296 -34.98 0.11 17.16
N PRO A 297 -34.59 0.53 15.94
CA PRO A 297 -35.53 1.04 14.96
C PRO A 297 -36.41 -0.08 14.41
N GLN A 298 -37.59 0.29 13.91
CA GLN A 298 -38.36 -0.61 13.04
C GLN A 298 -37.79 -0.56 11.63
N LEU A 299 -37.33 -1.71 11.15
CA LEU A 299 -36.82 -1.90 9.80
C LEU A 299 -37.95 -2.34 8.86
N ASP A 300 -38.03 -1.69 7.70
CA ASP A 300 -38.92 -2.07 6.60
C ASP A 300 -38.19 -1.91 5.26
N LEU A 301 -38.50 -2.77 4.31
CA LEU A 301 -37.92 -2.76 2.96
C LEU A 301 -39.04 -2.65 1.94
N GLU A 302 -38.87 -1.75 0.96
CA GLU A 302 -39.79 -1.63 -0.16
C GLU A 302 -39.03 -1.47 -1.48
N ALA A 303 -39.54 -2.03 -2.56
CA ALA A 303 -38.99 -1.77 -3.89
C ALA A 303 -39.27 -0.32 -4.28
N ASP A 304 -38.29 0.37 -4.88
CA ASP A 304 -38.50 1.72 -5.38
C ASP A 304 -39.48 1.68 -6.58
N PRO A 305 -40.63 2.38 -6.51
CA PRO A 305 -41.62 2.40 -7.59
C PRO A 305 -41.15 3.15 -8.85
N ASP A 306 -40.18 4.06 -8.69
CA ASP A 306 -39.64 4.92 -9.72
C ASP A 306 -38.28 4.42 -10.26
N ALA A 307 -37.59 3.54 -9.52
CA ALA A 307 -36.32 2.92 -9.89
C ALA A 307 -36.33 1.37 -9.77
N PRO A 308 -36.69 0.64 -10.85
CA PRO A 308 -36.72 -0.82 -10.83
C PRO A 308 -35.33 -1.43 -10.56
N GLY A 309 -35.24 -2.27 -9.52
CA GLY A 309 -33.99 -2.91 -9.08
C GLY A 309 -33.34 -2.23 -7.88
N GLU A 310 -33.85 -1.07 -7.46
CA GLU A 310 -33.51 -0.46 -6.16
C GLU A 310 -34.49 -0.93 -5.07
N THR A 311 -33.93 -1.25 -3.91
CA THR A 311 -34.66 -1.51 -2.68
C THR A 311 -34.43 -0.36 -1.71
N ILE A 312 -35.51 0.28 -1.27
CA ILE A 312 -35.49 1.34 -0.27
C ILE A 312 -35.53 0.70 1.10
N LEU A 313 -34.53 1.01 1.91
CA LEU A 313 -34.45 0.61 3.29
C LEU A 313 -34.97 1.74 4.19
N ARG A 314 -35.96 1.42 5.03
CA ARG A 314 -36.62 2.39 5.91
C ARG A 314 -36.40 2.06 7.38
N LEU A 315 -35.99 3.07 8.15
CA LEU A 315 -35.93 3.01 9.61
C LEU A 315 -37.01 3.91 10.22
N ASN A 316 -37.88 3.33 11.05
CA ASN A 316 -39.04 4.02 11.65
C ASN A 316 -39.94 4.73 10.63
N GLY A 317 -39.99 4.21 9.38
CA GLY A 317 -40.77 4.76 8.27
C GLY A 317 -40.09 5.90 7.49
N ALA A 318 -38.92 6.38 7.93
CA ALA A 318 -38.09 7.29 7.16
C ALA A 318 -37.20 6.48 6.19
N GLU A 319 -36.94 7.02 5.00
CA GLU A 319 -35.92 6.47 4.09
C GLU A 319 -34.56 6.64 4.75
N TYR A 320 -33.80 5.55 4.78
CA TYR A 320 -32.46 5.52 5.35
C TYR A 320 -31.42 5.41 4.24
N LEU A 321 -31.58 4.40 3.38
CA LEU A 321 -30.63 4.12 2.31
C LEU A 321 -31.33 3.37 1.16
N ARG A 322 -30.73 3.41 -0.03
CA ARG A 322 -31.11 2.57 -1.17
C ARG A 322 -30.05 1.49 -1.41
N LEU A 323 -30.50 0.31 -1.83
CA LEU A 323 -29.63 -0.81 -2.20
C LEU A 323 -29.95 -1.25 -3.63
N THR A 324 -28.93 -1.51 -4.44
CA THR A 324 -29.07 -2.33 -5.66
C THR A 324 -28.49 -3.72 -5.44
N GLY A 325 -28.88 -4.70 -6.25
CA GLY A 325 -28.46 -6.11 -6.11
C GLY A 325 -29.09 -6.87 -4.94
N ALA A 326 -29.90 -6.21 -4.13
CA ALA A 326 -30.66 -6.79 -3.01
C ALA A 326 -31.95 -7.52 -3.45
N ASP A 327 -32.01 -8.05 -4.67
CA ASP A 327 -33.17 -8.78 -5.18
C ASP A 327 -33.36 -10.04 -4.32
N ASN A 328 -34.40 -10.05 -3.46
CA ASN A 328 -34.77 -11.09 -2.46
C ASN A 328 -34.40 -10.80 -1.01
N LEU A 329 -33.77 -9.66 -0.71
CA LEU A 329 -33.52 -9.26 0.67
C LEU A 329 -34.83 -8.86 1.37
N SER A 330 -35.05 -9.37 2.58
CA SER A 330 -36.15 -8.97 3.45
C SER A 330 -35.63 -8.40 4.77
N ALA A 331 -36.50 -7.72 5.52
CA ALA A 331 -36.13 -7.18 6.83
C ALA A 331 -35.72 -8.26 7.85
N GLU A 332 -36.09 -9.53 7.63
CA GLU A 332 -35.68 -10.65 8.51
C GLU A 332 -34.24 -11.12 8.23
N ASP A 333 -33.72 -10.83 7.03
CA ASP A 333 -32.38 -11.19 6.59
C ASP A 333 -31.33 -10.16 7.03
N ILE A 334 -31.78 -8.99 7.49
CA ILE A 334 -30.92 -7.90 7.94
C ILE A 334 -30.82 -7.90 9.45
N ARG A 335 -29.59 -7.83 9.94
CA ARG A 335 -29.31 -7.79 11.37
C ARG A 335 -29.13 -6.35 11.84
N LEU A 336 -30.01 -5.89 12.73
CA LEU A 336 -29.80 -4.63 13.45
C LEU A 336 -28.81 -4.83 14.60
N VAL A 337 -27.77 -4.01 14.65
CA VAL A 337 -26.72 -4.07 15.69
C VAL A 337 -26.56 -2.71 16.34
N GLY A 338 -26.60 -2.67 17.68
CA GLY A 338 -26.33 -1.43 18.40
C GLY A 338 -24.86 -1.06 18.28
N SER A 339 -24.54 0.22 18.12
CA SER A 339 -23.16 0.70 18.06
C SER A 339 -22.33 0.44 19.33
N ASP A 340 -22.98 0.04 20.43
CA ASP A 340 -22.35 -0.38 21.68
C ASP A 340 -22.11 -1.90 21.77
N ALA A 341 -22.38 -2.65 20.69
CA ALA A 341 -22.21 -4.09 20.68
C ALA A 341 -20.72 -4.48 20.72
N ASP A 342 -20.39 -5.44 21.59
CA ASP A 342 -19.02 -5.96 21.73
C ASP A 342 -18.43 -6.47 20.40
N GLU A 343 -19.27 -6.94 19.47
CA GLU A 343 -18.84 -7.46 18.15
C GLU A 343 -18.35 -6.38 17.18
N LEU A 344 -18.49 -5.10 17.52
CA LEU A 344 -18.02 -3.96 16.74
C LEU A 344 -16.76 -3.32 17.36
N ALA A 345 -16.38 -3.71 18.58
CA ALA A 345 -15.37 -3.01 19.37
C ALA A 345 -13.95 -3.05 18.76
N ASP A 346 -13.67 -4.09 17.98
CA ASP A 346 -12.37 -4.31 17.35
C ASP A 346 -12.38 -3.93 15.85
N LEU A 347 -13.47 -3.36 15.33
CA LEU A 347 -13.57 -2.95 13.93
C LEU A 347 -13.10 -1.49 13.76
N PRO A 348 -12.45 -1.14 12.63
CA PRO A 348 -11.92 0.19 12.37
C PRO A 348 -13.03 1.18 11.95
N LEU A 349 -14.11 1.27 12.72
CA LEU A 349 -15.21 2.20 12.44
C LEU A 349 -14.74 3.64 12.70
N THR A 350 -14.80 4.52 11.69
CA THR A 350 -14.49 5.94 11.86
C THR A 350 -15.52 6.61 12.76
N ALA A 351 -15.09 6.80 14.01
CA ALA A 351 -15.75 7.44 15.13
C ALA A 351 -16.84 6.62 15.85
N PRO A 352 -16.86 6.64 17.21
CA PRO A 352 -18.04 6.25 17.96
C PRO A 352 -19.15 7.27 17.70
N LEU A 353 -20.34 6.77 17.33
CA LEU A 353 -21.58 7.54 17.16
C LEU A 353 -21.84 8.53 18.32
#